data_AF-A0A0G2E5R6-F1
#
_entry.id   AF-A0A0G2E5R6-F1
#
_cell.length_a   1.000
_cell.length_b   1.000
_cell.length_c   1.000
_cell.angle_alpha   90.00
_cell.angle_beta   90.00
_cell.angle_gamma   90.00
#
_symmetry.space_group_name_H-M   'P 1'
#
loop_
_entity.id
_entity.type
_entity.pdbx_description
1 polymer ?
#
loop_
_entity_poly.entity_id
_entity_poly.type
_entity_poly.pdbx_seq_one_letter_code
_entity_poly.pdbx_strand_id
1 'polypeptide(L)'
;MTGNAITLASAVALSQSLGLNRDPTHWDIPDADKALRIRIWWCVVCHDRWCSLAHGTPPLIHDNQHDVPIPTLEQLVRPHDLATNIFAAEVFQTLCSLTRLLAQCLSSIYHIPAVSPADNIDSGTKLRRLELRLAQWEDALSDMMKEIVIRHQHTEVPGASNIRLSYLSVRLLLLRRIDIDTDNSQPDLDIELIVHKRLRAQKAAEDISHFVQNLHPTQLADFWHPSGAFLLASTATLLLRCAVEGNATTTSDLSNNTALRRAEEFLSTLRDFKENHGWDLGDICLAQCGEVMESLKSFTGNDPGAHLEQLVVEGIPLVDELFQTPWELFDTY
;
A
#
# COMPACT_ATOMS: atom_id res chain seq x y z
N MET A 1 -5.61 -5.09 16.72
CA MET A 1 -4.61 -4.86 15.65
C MET A 1 -3.25 -5.51 15.95
N THR A 2 -2.77 -5.48 17.20
CA THR A 2 -1.51 -6.12 17.65
C THR A 2 -1.45 -7.65 17.47
N GLY A 3 -2.59 -8.35 17.48
CA GLY A 3 -2.64 -9.82 17.35
C GLY A 3 -2.07 -10.37 16.03
N ASN A 4 -2.29 -9.67 14.91
CA ASN A 4 -1.78 -10.09 13.60
C ASN A 4 -0.26 -9.90 13.52
N ALA A 5 0.27 -8.82 14.11
CA ALA A 5 1.71 -8.58 14.18
C ALA A 5 2.44 -9.64 15.02
N ILE A 6 1.87 -10.03 16.17
CA ILE A 6 2.44 -11.09 17.02
C ILE A 6 2.45 -12.44 16.29
N THR A 7 1.36 -12.76 15.60
CA THR A 7 1.23 -14.01 14.84
C THR A 7 2.23 -14.05 13.69
N LEU A 8 2.38 -12.94 12.95
CA LEU A 8 3.37 -12.79 11.89
C LEU A 8 4.80 -12.95 12.44
N ALA A 9 5.14 -12.28 13.54
CA ALA A 9 6.46 -12.42 14.15
C ALA A 9 6.77 -13.85 14.57
N SER A 10 5.76 -14.55 15.12
CA SER A 10 5.87 -15.98 15.46
C SER A 10 6.07 -16.83 14.20
N ALA A 11 5.33 -16.55 13.12
CA ALA A 11 5.47 -17.26 11.84
C ALA A 11 6.85 -17.05 11.21
N VAL A 12 7.40 -15.83 11.27
CA VAL A 12 8.77 -15.52 10.82
C VAL A 12 9.79 -16.32 11.62
N ALA A 13 9.71 -16.28 12.95
CA ALA A 13 10.65 -16.99 13.84
C ALA A 13 10.61 -18.52 13.63
N LEU A 14 9.41 -19.09 13.47
CA LEU A 14 9.24 -20.52 13.17
C LEU A 14 9.80 -20.88 11.78
N SER A 15 9.52 -20.05 10.78
CA SER A 15 10.01 -20.28 9.41
C SER A 15 11.54 -20.27 9.34
N GLN A 16 12.18 -19.33 10.05
CA GLN A 16 13.64 -19.28 10.19
C GLN A 16 14.20 -20.48 10.96
N SER A 17 13.53 -20.90 12.04
CA SER A 17 13.94 -22.07 12.84
C SER A 17 13.88 -23.38 12.05
N LEU A 18 12.92 -23.50 11.12
CA LEU A 18 12.77 -24.63 10.21
C LEU A 18 13.68 -24.55 8.97
N GLY A 19 14.48 -23.49 8.84
CA GLY A 19 15.37 -23.27 7.70
C GLY A 19 14.65 -22.96 6.39
N LEU A 20 13.40 -22.46 6.45
CA LEU A 20 12.65 -22.08 5.24
C LEU A 20 13.25 -20.86 4.53
N ASN A 21 14.08 -20.09 5.23
CA ASN A 21 14.81 -18.94 4.70
C ASN A 21 16.08 -19.33 3.92
N ARG A 22 16.28 -20.62 3.64
CA ARG A 22 17.42 -21.15 2.87
C ARG A 22 16.96 -21.74 1.55
N ASP A 23 17.65 -21.41 0.47
CA ASP A 23 17.36 -21.93 -0.87
C ASP A 23 17.50 -23.47 -0.91
N PRO A 24 16.41 -24.23 -1.13
CA PRO A 24 16.44 -25.68 -1.15
C PRO A 24 16.82 -26.27 -2.52
N THR A 25 17.13 -25.46 -3.53
CA THR A 25 17.34 -25.90 -4.92
C THR A 25 18.33 -27.07 -5.05
N HIS A 26 19.44 -27.01 -4.31
CA HIS A 26 20.52 -28.00 -4.34
C HIS A 26 20.42 -29.09 -3.27
N TRP A 27 19.33 -29.14 -2.50
CA TRP A 27 19.17 -30.15 -1.46
C TRP A 27 18.74 -31.49 -2.05
N ASP A 28 19.18 -32.57 -1.40
CA ASP A 28 18.81 -33.95 -1.74
C ASP A 28 17.44 -34.30 -1.12
N ILE A 29 16.39 -33.63 -1.59
CA ILE A 29 14.99 -33.83 -1.21
C ILE A 29 14.09 -33.78 -2.45
N PRO A 30 12.85 -34.32 -2.37
CA PRO A 30 11.90 -34.26 -3.50
C PRO A 30 11.61 -32.82 -3.97
N ASP A 31 11.47 -32.62 -5.28
CA ASP A 31 11.21 -31.27 -5.83
C ASP A 31 9.88 -30.66 -5.35
N ALA A 32 8.88 -31.51 -5.06
CA ALA A 32 7.64 -31.07 -4.45
C ALA A 32 7.87 -30.43 -3.06
N ASP A 33 8.81 -30.97 -2.28
CA ASP A 33 9.16 -30.43 -0.95
C ASP A 33 9.96 -29.14 -1.08
N LYS A 34 10.85 -29.03 -2.08
CA LYS A 34 11.56 -27.78 -2.40
C LYS A 34 10.56 -26.68 -2.77
N ALA A 35 9.64 -26.98 -3.69
CA ALA A 35 8.61 -26.06 -4.14
C ALA A 35 7.70 -25.61 -2.97
N LEU A 36 7.30 -26.53 -2.09
CA LEU A 36 6.51 -26.22 -0.91
C LEU A 36 7.26 -25.27 0.04
N ARG A 37 8.55 -25.54 0.32
CA ARG A 37 9.39 -24.68 1.17
C ARG A 37 9.50 -23.25 0.61
N ILE A 38 9.78 -23.13 -0.69
CA ILE A 38 9.86 -21.83 -1.39
C ILE A 38 8.52 -21.09 -1.28
N ARG A 39 7.40 -21.77 -1.55
CA ARG A 39 6.06 -21.19 -1.46
C ARG A 39 5.75 -20.66 -0.07
N ILE A 40 5.98 -21.46 0.97
CA ILE A 40 5.72 -21.04 2.36
C ILE A 40 6.58 -19.83 2.71
N TRP A 41 7.87 -19.86 2.37
CA TRP A 41 8.77 -18.73 2.62
C TRP A 41 8.26 -17.44 1.98
N TRP A 42 7.87 -17.49 0.70
CA TRP A 42 7.37 -16.30 0.01
C TRP A 42 6.02 -15.81 0.51
N CYS A 43 5.13 -16.68 1.00
CA CYS A 43 3.94 -16.23 1.73
C CYS A 43 4.32 -15.40 2.95
N VAL A 44 5.30 -15.84 3.75
CA VAL A 44 5.77 -15.12 4.94
C VAL A 44 6.45 -13.80 4.56
N VAL A 45 7.29 -13.78 3.53
CA VAL A 45 7.93 -12.55 3.02
C VAL A 45 6.88 -11.53 2.55
N CYS A 46 5.87 -11.97 1.79
CA CYS A 46 4.75 -11.12 1.40
C CYS A 46 4.08 -10.51 2.64
N HIS A 47 3.60 -11.33 3.57
CA HIS A 47 2.95 -10.82 4.78
C HIS A 47 3.84 -9.85 5.56
N ASP A 48 5.13 -10.13 5.72
CA ASP A 48 6.06 -9.26 6.45
C ASP A 48 6.20 -7.87 5.81
N ARG A 49 6.43 -7.80 4.49
CA ARG A 49 6.59 -6.52 3.78
C ARG A 49 5.29 -5.73 3.73
N TRP A 50 4.17 -6.39 3.46
CA TRP A 50 2.87 -5.72 3.37
C TRP A 50 2.35 -5.28 4.74
N CYS A 51 2.64 -6.01 5.82
CA CYS A 51 2.37 -5.55 7.18
C CYS A 51 3.31 -4.40 7.60
N SER A 52 4.59 -4.45 7.23
CA SER A 52 5.51 -3.32 7.44
C SER A 52 5.02 -2.03 6.79
N LEU A 53 4.51 -2.13 5.56
CA LEU A 53 3.88 -1.01 4.86
C LEU A 53 2.63 -0.49 5.59
N ALA A 54 1.76 -1.40 6.04
CA ALA A 54 0.49 -1.04 6.67
C ALA A 54 0.62 -0.46 8.08
N HIS A 55 1.58 -0.95 8.88
CA HIS A 55 1.74 -0.58 10.28
C HIS A 55 2.83 0.46 10.52
N GLY A 56 3.63 0.81 9.51
CA GLY A 56 4.71 1.78 9.73
C GLY A 56 5.94 1.24 10.44
N THR A 57 6.05 -0.07 10.58
CA THR A 57 7.14 -0.71 11.32
C THR A 57 8.16 -1.30 10.35
N PRO A 58 9.47 -1.30 10.67
CA PRO A 58 10.46 -2.01 9.86
C PRO A 58 10.10 -3.49 9.65
N PRO A 59 10.39 -4.08 8.47
CA PRO A 59 10.16 -5.50 8.24
C PRO A 59 10.97 -6.38 9.19
N LEU A 60 10.42 -7.52 9.59
CA LEU A 60 11.09 -8.48 10.48
C LEU A 60 12.18 -9.28 9.76
N ILE A 61 11.96 -9.59 8.48
CA ILE A 61 12.91 -10.34 7.66
C ILE A 61 13.86 -9.35 6.99
N HIS A 62 15.16 -9.48 7.22
CA HIS A 62 16.15 -8.69 6.49
C HIS A 62 16.55 -9.38 5.19
N ASP A 63 16.77 -8.62 4.11
CA ASP A 63 17.10 -9.17 2.79
C ASP A 63 18.43 -9.96 2.80
N ASN A 64 19.34 -9.70 3.75
CA ASN A 64 20.58 -10.45 3.92
C ASN A 64 20.43 -11.74 4.77
N GLN A 65 19.22 -12.04 5.24
CA GLN A 65 18.91 -13.20 6.09
C GLN A 65 18.15 -14.30 5.34
N HIS A 66 18.08 -14.24 4.01
CA HIS A 66 17.56 -15.32 3.17
C HIS A 66 18.12 -15.26 1.75
N ASP A 67 18.14 -16.41 1.07
CA ASP A 67 18.63 -16.58 -0.30
C ASP A 67 17.59 -17.27 -1.21
N VAL A 68 16.37 -17.50 -0.71
CA VAL A 68 15.29 -18.17 -1.43
C VAL A 68 14.88 -17.38 -2.69
N PRO A 69 14.92 -17.98 -3.90
CA PRO A 69 14.53 -17.32 -5.14
C PRO A 69 13.00 -17.17 -5.24
N ILE A 70 12.53 -16.20 -6.03
CA ILE A 70 11.09 -16.05 -6.36
C ILE A 70 10.59 -17.37 -6.97
N PRO A 71 9.43 -17.90 -6.55
CA PRO A 71 8.90 -19.15 -7.07
C PRO A 71 8.67 -19.06 -8.58
N THR A 72 9.06 -20.10 -9.31
CA THR A 72 8.74 -20.25 -10.73
C THR A 72 7.32 -20.80 -10.91
N LEU A 73 6.72 -20.60 -12.09
CA LEU A 73 5.38 -21.17 -12.38
C LEU A 73 5.36 -22.69 -12.20
N GLU A 74 6.43 -23.39 -12.60
CA GLU A 74 6.58 -24.84 -12.43
C GLU A 74 6.55 -25.28 -10.96
N GLN A 75 6.99 -24.43 -10.04
CA GLN A 75 6.96 -24.70 -8.59
C GLN A 75 5.60 -24.38 -7.96
N LEU A 76 4.77 -23.58 -8.63
CA LEU A 76 3.46 -23.16 -8.13
C LEU A 76 2.33 -24.06 -8.63
N VAL A 77 2.48 -24.57 -9.85
CA VAL A 77 1.47 -25.30 -10.60
C VAL A 77 1.74 -26.81 -10.52
N ARG A 78 0.67 -27.61 -10.47
CA ARG A 78 0.71 -29.07 -10.56
C ARG A 78 0.50 -29.52 -12.02
N PRO A 79 1.03 -30.69 -12.41
CA PRO A 79 0.70 -31.27 -13.71
C PRO A 79 -0.82 -31.40 -13.87
N HIS A 80 -1.37 -30.92 -14.99
CA HIS A 80 -2.81 -30.92 -15.32
C HIS A 80 -3.68 -29.92 -14.55
N ASP A 81 -3.08 -28.88 -13.96
CA ASP A 81 -3.86 -27.79 -13.40
C ASP A 81 -4.74 -27.09 -14.45
N LEU A 82 -5.90 -26.62 -14.00
CA LEU A 82 -6.80 -25.82 -14.82
C LEU A 82 -6.15 -24.48 -15.17
N ALA A 83 -6.50 -23.90 -16.32
CA ALA A 83 -5.97 -22.60 -16.76
C ALA A 83 -6.11 -21.51 -15.68
N THR A 84 -7.22 -21.49 -14.94
CA THR A 84 -7.45 -20.57 -13.83
C THR A 84 -6.39 -20.69 -12.72
N ASN A 85 -5.94 -21.90 -12.40
CA ASN A 85 -4.89 -22.12 -11.39
C ASN A 85 -3.52 -21.63 -11.89
N ILE A 86 -3.27 -21.77 -13.19
CA ILE A 86 -2.03 -21.27 -13.82
C ILE A 86 -2.00 -19.74 -13.75
N PHE A 87 -3.11 -19.07 -14.09
CA PHE A 87 -3.19 -17.61 -13.97
C PHE A 87 -3.09 -17.14 -12.51
N ALA A 88 -3.73 -17.84 -11.56
CA ALA A 88 -3.59 -17.53 -10.14
C ALA A 88 -2.14 -17.70 -9.63
N ALA A 89 -1.43 -18.71 -10.13
CA ALA A 89 -0.01 -18.89 -9.84
C ALA A 89 0.84 -17.74 -10.41
N GLU A 90 0.55 -17.27 -11.62
CA GLU A 90 1.21 -16.12 -12.22
C GLU A 90 0.93 -14.83 -11.46
N VAL A 91 -0.31 -14.63 -10.97
CA VAL A 91 -0.67 -13.54 -10.06
C VAL A 91 0.15 -13.60 -8.78
N PHE A 92 0.30 -14.77 -8.16
CA PHE A 92 1.11 -14.92 -6.96
C PHE A 92 2.61 -14.68 -7.21
N GLN A 93 3.15 -15.18 -8.33
CA GLN A 93 4.52 -14.89 -8.73
C GLN A 93 4.74 -13.38 -8.93
N THR A 94 3.78 -12.72 -9.59
CA THR A 94 3.78 -11.27 -9.79
C THR A 94 3.74 -10.53 -8.45
N LEU A 95 2.90 -10.97 -7.51
CA LEU A 95 2.87 -10.45 -6.14
C LEU A 95 4.22 -10.59 -5.42
N CYS A 96 4.88 -11.74 -5.53
CA CYS A 96 6.22 -11.94 -4.96
C CYS A 96 7.24 -10.97 -5.57
N SER A 97 7.17 -10.76 -6.89
CA SER A 97 8.07 -9.84 -7.58
C SER A 97 7.85 -8.36 -7.17
N LEU A 98 6.58 -7.94 -7.02
CA LEU A 98 6.21 -6.61 -6.53
C LEU A 98 6.62 -6.42 -5.06
N THR A 99 6.44 -7.46 -4.24
CA THR A 99 6.85 -7.48 -2.82
C THR A 99 8.35 -7.25 -2.67
N ARG A 100 9.17 -7.79 -3.58
CA ARG A 100 10.62 -7.52 -3.60
C ARG A 100 10.93 -6.06 -3.95
N LEU A 101 10.15 -5.42 -4.81
CA LEU A 101 10.27 -3.99 -5.10
C LEU A 101 9.82 -3.14 -3.90
N LEU A 102 8.73 -3.53 -3.24
CA LEU A 102 8.28 -2.93 -1.99
C LEU A 102 9.36 -3.02 -0.91
N ALA A 103 10.06 -4.15 -0.76
CA ALA A 103 11.16 -4.31 0.19
C ALA A 103 12.26 -3.24 0.02
N GLN A 104 12.57 -2.87 -1.22
CA GLN A 104 13.57 -1.83 -1.51
C GLN A 104 13.04 -0.42 -1.20
N CYS A 105 11.73 -0.21 -1.39
CA CYS A 105 11.07 1.02 -0.97
C CYS A 105 11.10 1.15 0.56
N LEU A 106 10.75 0.08 1.28
CA LEU A 106 10.78 0.06 2.75
C LEU A 106 12.21 0.21 3.29
N SER A 107 13.19 -0.45 2.66
CA SER A 107 14.60 -0.33 3.05
C SER A 107 15.09 1.12 2.95
N SER A 108 14.69 1.85 1.91
CA SER A 108 15.05 3.26 1.81
C SER A 108 14.27 4.12 2.80
N ILE A 109 13.05 3.76 3.19
CA ILE A 109 12.22 4.49 4.18
C ILE A 109 12.83 4.36 5.57
N TYR A 110 13.15 3.14 6.00
CA TYR A 110 13.68 2.86 7.34
C TYR A 110 15.20 3.02 7.46
N HIS A 111 15.89 3.43 6.40
CA HIS A 111 17.33 3.68 6.45
C HIS A 111 17.61 4.94 7.27
N ILE A 112 18.22 4.77 8.44
CA ILE A 112 18.69 5.88 9.28
C ILE A 112 19.92 6.50 8.59
N PRO A 113 19.86 7.76 8.13
CA PRO A 113 21.03 8.43 7.56
C PRO A 113 22.16 8.50 8.58
N ALA A 114 23.41 8.33 8.14
CA ALA A 114 24.52 8.74 8.98
C ALA A 114 24.49 10.29 9.05
N VAL A 115 24.92 10.88 10.17
CA VAL A 115 24.98 12.35 10.34
C VAL A 115 26.06 12.95 9.44
N SER A 116 25.82 12.95 8.13
CA SER A 116 26.73 13.46 7.12
C SER A 116 25.95 14.35 6.15
N PRO A 117 26.40 15.61 5.93
CA PRO A 117 25.68 16.58 5.09
C PRO A 117 25.63 16.22 3.60
N ALA A 118 26.25 15.11 3.18
CA ALA A 118 26.17 14.59 1.82
C ALA A 118 24.91 13.76 1.52
N ASP A 119 24.17 13.31 2.55
CA ASP A 119 23.05 12.35 2.38
C ASP A 119 21.73 13.02 1.93
N ASN A 120 21.54 14.33 2.16
CA ASN A 120 20.32 15.04 1.74
C ASN A 120 20.19 15.22 0.21
N ILE A 121 21.30 15.22 -0.54
CA ILE A 121 21.28 15.29 -2.01
C ILE A 121 20.86 13.92 -2.63
N ASP A 122 20.93 12.84 -1.85
CA ASP A 122 20.73 11.46 -2.31
C ASP A 122 19.25 11.01 -2.27
N SER A 123 18.38 11.60 -1.45
CA SER A 123 16.97 11.16 -1.28
C SER A 123 16.13 11.29 -2.56
N GLY A 124 16.17 12.46 -3.23
CA GLY A 124 15.47 12.64 -4.51
C GLY A 124 15.99 11.70 -5.62
N THR A 125 17.28 11.37 -5.59
CA THR A 125 17.91 10.42 -6.52
C THR A 125 17.52 8.97 -6.21
N LYS A 126 17.39 8.60 -4.92
CA LYS A 126 16.87 7.29 -4.48
C LYS A 126 15.44 7.07 -4.95
N LEU A 127 14.58 8.06 -4.77
CA LEU A 127 13.19 8.00 -5.17
C LEU A 127 13.02 7.86 -6.69
N ARG A 128 13.71 8.68 -7.49
CA ARG A 128 13.69 8.55 -8.96
C ARG A 128 14.18 7.17 -9.43
N ARG A 129 15.15 6.58 -8.75
CA ARG A 129 15.59 5.21 -9.01
C ARG A 129 14.47 4.21 -8.71
N LEU A 130 13.70 4.39 -7.64
CA LEU A 130 12.56 3.51 -7.32
C LEU A 130 11.42 3.65 -8.33
N GLU A 131 11.10 4.87 -8.79
CA GLU A 131 10.12 5.08 -9.87
C GLU A 131 10.56 4.38 -11.17
N LEU A 132 11.84 4.52 -11.55
CA LEU A 132 12.39 3.82 -12.72
C LEU A 132 12.28 2.30 -12.59
N ARG A 133 12.54 1.77 -11.39
CA ARG A 133 12.43 0.33 -11.14
C ARG A 133 10.99 -0.16 -11.20
N LEU A 134 10.04 0.64 -10.76
CA LEU A 134 8.62 0.30 -10.91
C LEU A 134 8.22 0.30 -12.39
N ALA A 135 8.65 1.29 -13.17
CA ALA A 135 8.40 1.31 -14.61
C ALA A 135 9.04 0.10 -15.33
N GLN A 136 10.29 -0.25 -14.98
CA GLN A 136 10.95 -1.46 -15.49
C GLN A 136 10.20 -2.74 -15.09
N TRP A 137 9.63 -2.77 -13.89
CA TRP A 137 8.81 -3.88 -13.43
C TRP A 137 7.52 -3.99 -14.24
N GLU A 138 6.83 -2.88 -14.52
CA GLU A 138 5.65 -2.83 -15.39
C GLU A 138 5.96 -3.34 -16.81
N ASP A 139 7.10 -2.94 -17.37
CA ASP A 139 7.54 -3.37 -18.71
C ASP A 139 7.84 -4.86 -18.78
N ALA A 140 8.39 -5.42 -17.69
CA ALA A 140 8.76 -6.84 -17.58
C ALA A 140 7.57 -7.79 -17.34
N LEU A 141 6.37 -7.27 -17.07
CA LEU A 141 5.17 -8.09 -16.93
C LEU A 141 4.80 -8.79 -18.25
N SER A 142 4.25 -10.00 -18.15
CA SER A 142 3.60 -10.68 -19.28
C SER A 142 2.36 -9.90 -19.74
N ASP A 143 1.90 -10.16 -20.97
CA ASP A 143 0.71 -9.48 -21.51
C ASP A 143 -0.52 -9.70 -20.63
N MET A 144 -0.74 -10.92 -20.14
CA MET A 144 -1.84 -11.24 -19.22
C MET A 144 -1.73 -10.45 -17.91
N MET A 145 -0.52 -10.36 -17.33
CA MET A 145 -0.33 -9.59 -16.09
C MET A 145 -0.49 -8.08 -16.32
N LYS A 146 -0.14 -7.54 -17.50
CA LYS A 146 -0.42 -6.13 -17.85
C LYS A 146 -1.92 -5.86 -17.94
N GLU A 147 -2.68 -6.77 -18.54
CA GLU A 147 -4.15 -6.67 -18.61
C GLU A 147 -4.77 -6.66 -17.20
N ILE A 148 -4.33 -7.56 -16.30
CA ILE A 148 -4.82 -7.63 -14.92
C ILE A 148 -4.40 -6.42 -14.08
N VAL A 149 -3.08 -6.19 -13.98
CA VAL A 149 -2.50 -5.24 -13.02
C VAL A 149 -2.72 -3.80 -13.47
N ILE A 150 -2.45 -3.49 -14.75
CA ILE A 150 -2.44 -2.11 -15.25
C ILE A 150 -3.81 -1.72 -15.79
N ARG A 151 -4.46 -2.58 -16.58
CA ARG A 151 -5.71 -2.25 -17.28
C ARG A 151 -6.99 -2.66 -16.55
N HIS A 152 -6.90 -3.38 -15.43
CA HIS A 152 -8.06 -3.88 -14.68
C HIS A 152 -8.98 -4.83 -15.47
N GLN A 153 -8.39 -5.68 -16.30
CA GLN A 153 -9.13 -6.72 -17.01
C GLN A 153 -8.96 -8.07 -16.32
N HIS A 154 -9.69 -9.09 -16.77
CA HIS A 154 -9.59 -10.46 -16.27
C HIS A 154 -9.79 -10.59 -14.75
N THR A 155 -10.81 -9.90 -14.23
CA THR A 155 -11.12 -9.86 -12.79
C THR A 155 -11.66 -11.18 -12.24
N GLU A 156 -11.98 -12.13 -13.11
CA GLU A 156 -12.33 -13.50 -12.78
C GLU A 156 -11.16 -14.36 -12.25
N VAL A 157 -9.92 -13.93 -12.47
CA VAL A 157 -8.74 -14.67 -12.00
C VAL A 157 -8.57 -14.48 -10.50
N PRO A 158 -8.44 -15.56 -9.70
CA PRO A 158 -8.24 -15.47 -8.27
C PRO A 158 -7.02 -14.60 -7.89
N GLY A 159 -7.23 -13.64 -7.00
CA GLY A 159 -6.21 -12.70 -6.53
C GLY A 159 -5.93 -11.53 -7.48
N ALA A 160 -6.59 -11.43 -8.64
CA ALA A 160 -6.39 -10.36 -9.62
C ALA A 160 -6.67 -8.97 -9.02
N SER A 161 -7.77 -8.85 -8.28
CA SER A 161 -8.15 -7.61 -7.59
C SER A 161 -7.11 -7.22 -6.54
N ASN A 162 -6.61 -8.19 -5.78
CA ASN A 162 -5.61 -7.95 -4.76
C ASN A 162 -4.25 -7.51 -5.33
N ILE A 163 -3.76 -8.13 -6.41
CA ILE A 163 -2.48 -7.70 -7.02
C ILE A 163 -2.59 -6.30 -7.62
N ARG A 164 -3.74 -5.95 -8.21
CA ARG A 164 -3.97 -4.59 -8.69
C ARG A 164 -3.97 -3.58 -7.54
N LEU A 165 -4.68 -3.87 -6.46
CA LEU A 165 -4.67 -3.01 -5.28
C LEU A 165 -3.24 -2.85 -4.75
N SER A 166 -2.51 -3.96 -4.62
CA SER A 166 -1.10 -4.00 -4.20
C SER A 166 -0.21 -3.10 -5.06
N TYR A 167 -0.34 -3.17 -6.38
CA TYR A 167 0.38 -2.30 -7.31
C TYR A 167 0.05 -0.81 -7.10
N LEU A 168 -1.23 -0.48 -6.97
CA LEU A 168 -1.66 0.90 -6.68
C LEU A 168 -1.12 1.37 -5.31
N SER A 169 -1.02 0.50 -4.30
CA SER A 169 -0.40 0.81 -3.01
C SER A 169 1.04 1.25 -3.15
N VAL A 170 1.84 0.50 -3.91
CA VAL A 170 3.27 0.81 -4.11
C VAL A 170 3.42 2.12 -4.86
N ARG A 171 2.56 2.38 -5.85
CA ARG A 171 2.52 3.69 -6.54
C ARG A 171 2.19 4.83 -5.59
N LEU A 172 1.16 4.68 -4.77
CA LEU A 172 0.77 5.68 -3.80
C LEU A 172 1.89 5.94 -2.78
N LEU A 173 2.53 4.89 -2.27
CA LEU A 173 3.66 4.98 -1.35
C LEU A 173 4.81 5.80 -1.93
N LEU A 174 5.22 5.49 -3.17
CA LEU A 174 6.30 6.21 -3.84
C LEU A 174 5.95 7.69 -4.01
N LEU A 175 4.70 7.99 -4.38
CA LEU A 175 4.24 9.37 -4.59
C LEU A 175 4.14 10.17 -3.29
N ARG A 176 3.74 9.55 -2.18
CA ARG A 176 3.67 10.22 -0.87
C ARG A 176 5.03 10.56 -0.29
N ARG A 177 6.02 9.69 -0.48
CA ARG A 177 7.37 9.97 0.00
C ARG A 177 7.97 11.21 -0.66
N ILE A 178 7.57 11.48 -1.89
CA ILE A 178 8.00 12.69 -2.58
C ILE A 178 7.52 13.93 -1.82
N ASP A 179 6.30 13.93 -1.28
CA ASP A 179 5.74 15.08 -0.56
C ASP A 179 6.53 15.36 0.74
N ILE A 180 6.84 14.31 1.53
CA ILE A 180 7.60 14.43 2.79
C ILE A 180 9.04 14.92 2.56
N ASP A 181 9.78 14.34 1.61
CA ASP A 181 11.16 14.76 1.29
C ASP A 181 11.20 16.21 0.78
N THR A 182 10.08 16.72 0.25
CA THR A 182 9.97 18.07 -0.30
C THR A 182 9.68 19.11 0.78
N ASP A 183 8.85 18.80 1.78
CA ASP A 183 8.60 19.69 2.95
C ASP A 183 9.87 19.89 3.80
N ASN A 184 10.76 18.89 3.86
CA ASN A 184 12.02 18.96 4.60
C ASN A 184 13.19 19.61 3.82
N SER A 185 12.99 19.93 2.54
CA SER A 185 13.99 20.59 1.69
C SER A 185 13.87 22.13 1.80
N GLN A 186 14.99 22.84 1.72
CA GLN A 186 15.07 24.32 1.82
C GLN A 186 13.93 25.05 1.06
N PRO A 187 13.41 26.18 1.59
CA PRO A 187 12.19 26.86 1.11
C PRO A 187 12.27 27.48 -0.30
N ASP A 188 13.35 27.27 -1.03
CA ASP A 188 13.57 27.76 -2.42
C ASP A 188 13.05 26.78 -3.48
N LEU A 189 12.27 25.76 -3.10
CA LEU A 189 11.74 24.80 -4.05
C LEU A 189 10.66 25.43 -4.94
N ASP A 190 10.74 25.13 -6.24
CA ASP A 190 9.79 25.59 -7.26
C ASP A 190 8.37 25.16 -6.87
N ILE A 191 7.50 26.11 -6.51
CA ILE A 191 6.11 25.86 -6.06
C ILE A 191 5.37 24.97 -7.05
N GLU A 192 5.66 25.12 -8.35
CA GLU A 192 5.11 24.31 -9.43
C GLU A 192 5.44 22.82 -9.29
N LEU A 193 6.64 22.48 -8.83
CA LEU A 193 7.06 21.09 -8.61
C LEU A 193 6.31 20.45 -7.42
N ILE A 194 6.08 21.21 -6.34
CA ILE A 194 5.31 20.75 -5.17
C ILE A 194 3.87 20.45 -5.59
N VAL A 195 3.24 21.39 -6.29
CA VAL A 195 1.87 21.24 -6.79
C VAL A 195 1.76 20.04 -7.74
N HIS A 196 2.73 19.86 -8.66
CA HIS A 196 2.73 18.73 -9.58
C HIS A 196 2.80 17.37 -8.86
N LYS A 197 3.62 17.26 -7.81
CA LYS A 197 3.75 16.03 -7.01
C LYS A 197 2.47 15.70 -6.25
N ARG A 198 1.88 16.69 -5.57
CA ARG A 198 0.60 16.55 -4.89
C ARG A 198 -0.51 16.10 -5.84
N LEU A 199 -0.58 16.68 -7.03
CA LEU A 199 -1.55 16.28 -8.05
C LEU A 199 -1.38 14.81 -8.47
N ARG A 200 -0.13 14.31 -8.58
CA ARG A 200 0.13 12.89 -8.87
C ARG A 200 -0.31 11.99 -7.72
N ALA A 201 -0.04 12.38 -6.47
CA ALA A 201 -0.47 11.62 -5.28
C ALA A 201 -2.01 11.58 -5.17
N GLN A 202 -2.67 12.72 -5.36
CA GLN A 202 -4.13 12.80 -5.44
C GLN A 202 -4.67 11.89 -6.53
N LYS A 203 -4.09 11.94 -7.74
CA LYS A 203 -4.52 11.09 -8.85
C LYS A 203 -4.40 9.60 -8.54
N ALA A 204 -3.34 9.19 -7.83
CA ALA A 204 -3.18 7.80 -7.39
C ALA A 204 -4.25 7.38 -6.36
N ALA A 205 -4.61 8.26 -5.43
CA ALA A 205 -5.73 8.01 -4.51
C ALA A 205 -7.08 7.92 -5.24
N GLU A 206 -7.31 8.78 -6.23
CA GLU A 206 -8.50 8.70 -7.09
C GLU A 206 -8.55 7.39 -7.88
N ASP A 207 -7.41 6.91 -8.40
CA ASP A 207 -7.34 5.64 -9.11
C ASP A 207 -7.68 4.45 -8.18
N ILE A 208 -7.26 4.49 -6.91
CA ILE A 208 -7.63 3.49 -5.90
C ILE A 208 -9.14 3.59 -5.58
N SER A 209 -9.64 4.80 -5.33
CA SER A 209 -11.06 5.04 -5.08
C SER A 209 -11.93 4.51 -6.21
N HIS A 210 -11.60 4.86 -7.45
CA HIS A 210 -12.31 4.40 -8.64
C HIS A 210 -12.21 2.87 -8.80
N PHE A 211 -11.04 2.27 -8.55
CA PHE A 211 -10.91 0.82 -8.59
C PHE A 211 -11.83 0.13 -7.59
N VAL A 212 -11.86 0.59 -6.33
CA VAL A 212 -12.70 -0.01 -5.28
C VAL A 212 -14.19 0.18 -5.58
N GLN A 213 -14.59 1.36 -6.04
CA GLN A 213 -15.99 1.64 -6.42
C GLN A 213 -16.52 0.74 -7.54
N ASN A 214 -15.63 0.24 -8.41
CA ASN A 214 -15.99 -0.64 -9.53
C ASN A 214 -15.81 -2.13 -9.22
N LEU A 215 -15.57 -2.52 -7.96
CA LEU A 215 -15.49 -3.92 -7.58
C LEU A 215 -16.85 -4.60 -7.70
N HIS A 216 -16.89 -5.73 -8.41
CA HIS A 216 -18.06 -6.58 -8.52
C HIS A 216 -18.20 -7.50 -7.29
N PRO A 217 -19.42 -7.91 -6.87
CA PRO A 217 -19.62 -8.81 -5.74
C PRO A 217 -18.79 -10.11 -5.76
N THR A 218 -18.51 -10.65 -6.95
CA THR A 218 -17.65 -11.84 -7.10
C THR A 218 -16.20 -11.58 -6.69
N GLN A 219 -15.71 -10.35 -6.86
CA GLN A 219 -14.37 -9.94 -6.46
C GLN A 219 -14.28 -9.64 -4.96
N LEU A 220 -15.38 -9.24 -4.32
CA LEU A 220 -15.41 -9.04 -2.86
C LEU A 220 -15.20 -10.36 -2.11
N ALA A 221 -15.63 -11.48 -2.70
CA ALA A 221 -15.43 -12.83 -2.18
C ALA A 221 -14.06 -13.45 -2.55
N ASP A 222 -13.21 -12.73 -3.29
CA ASP A 222 -11.87 -13.19 -3.66
C ASP A 222 -10.88 -13.02 -2.50
N PHE A 223 -9.64 -13.50 -2.70
CA PHE A 223 -8.55 -13.28 -1.77
C PHE A 223 -8.15 -11.80 -1.68
N TRP A 224 -8.12 -11.26 -0.46
CA TRP A 224 -7.59 -9.94 -0.15
C TRP A 224 -6.52 -10.02 0.93
N HIS A 225 -5.41 -9.31 0.74
CA HIS A 225 -4.39 -9.21 1.76
C HIS A 225 -4.86 -8.26 2.89
N PRO A 226 -4.75 -8.63 4.18
CA PRO A 226 -5.27 -7.81 5.29
C PRO A 226 -4.68 -6.40 5.37
N SER A 227 -3.45 -6.20 4.89
CA SER A 227 -2.82 -4.87 4.81
C SER A 227 -3.61 -3.89 3.92
N GLY A 228 -4.47 -4.39 3.02
CA GLY A 228 -5.32 -3.58 2.17
C GLY A 228 -6.22 -2.64 2.98
N ALA A 229 -6.64 -3.01 4.19
CA ALA A 229 -7.49 -2.18 5.02
C ALA A 229 -6.84 -0.83 5.39
N PHE A 230 -5.54 -0.85 5.67
CA PHE A 230 -4.76 0.36 5.98
C PHE A 230 -4.54 1.23 4.76
N LEU A 231 -4.41 0.61 3.59
CA LEU A 231 -4.32 1.35 2.33
C LEU A 231 -5.63 2.09 2.02
N LEU A 232 -6.78 1.43 2.21
CA LEU A 232 -8.08 2.06 1.99
C LEU A 232 -8.27 3.26 2.93
N ALA A 233 -7.92 3.10 4.21
CA ALA A 233 -7.93 4.17 5.19
C ALA A 233 -7.01 5.33 4.76
N SER A 234 -5.75 5.01 4.45
CA SER A 234 -4.79 5.96 3.89
C SER A 234 -5.34 6.71 2.68
N THR A 235 -6.00 6.02 1.75
CA THR A 235 -6.55 6.62 0.53
C THR A 235 -7.62 7.66 0.88
N ALA A 236 -8.55 7.31 1.78
CA ALA A 236 -9.57 8.25 2.26
C ALA A 236 -8.95 9.47 2.95
N THR A 237 -7.96 9.27 3.82
CA THR A 237 -7.22 10.35 4.48
C THR A 237 -6.63 11.33 3.48
N LEU A 238 -6.00 10.84 2.40
CA LEU A 238 -5.40 11.72 1.39
C LEU A 238 -6.46 12.49 0.61
N LEU A 239 -7.58 11.85 0.24
CA LEU A 239 -8.68 12.55 -0.41
C LEU A 239 -9.26 13.66 0.48
N LEU A 240 -9.41 13.40 1.78
CA LEU A 240 -9.84 14.40 2.76
C LEU A 240 -8.82 15.53 2.93
N ARG A 241 -7.52 15.23 2.98
CA ARG A 241 -6.45 16.23 3.02
C ARG A 241 -6.47 17.12 1.76
N CYS A 242 -6.60 16.52 0.58
CA CYS A 242 -6.78 17.27 -0.67
C CYS A 242 -8.03 18.17 -0.65
N ALA A 243 -9.08 17.78 0.07
CA ALA A 243 -10.25 18.61 0.24
C ALA A 243 -9.97 19.85 1.12
N VAL A 244 -9.20 19.71 2.20
CA VAL A 244 -8.78 20.83 3.07
C VAL A 244 -7.93 21.84 2.30
N GLU A 245 -6.91 21.36 1.58
CA GLU A 245 -5.96 22.21 0.84
C GLU A 245 -6.62 22.98 -0.32
N GLY A 246 -7.84 22.61 -0.73
CA GLY A 246 -8.62 23.29 -1.76
C GLY A 246 -9.16 24.68 -1.37
N ASN A 247 -8.79 25.24 -0.20
CA ASN A 247 -9.18 26.57 0.29
C ASN A 247 -10.69 26.86 0.25
N ALA A 248 -11.51 25.92 0.73
CA ALA A 248 -12.95 26.11 0.84
C ALA A 248 -13.28 27.03 2.04
N THR A 249 -13.51 28.32 1.75
CA THR A 249 -13.84 29.33 2.78
C THR A 249 -15.35 29.45 3.05
N THR A 250 -16.19 28.90 2.17
CA THR A 250 -17.65 28.91 2.32
C THR A 250 -18.25 27.50 2.25
N THR A 251 -19.42 27.30 2.84
CA THR A 251 -20.17 26.02 2.75
C THR A 251 -20.52 25.64 1.32
N SER A 252 -20.71 26.62 0.42
CA SER A 252 -20.88 26.38 -1.02
C SER A 252 -19.62 25.86 -1.70
N ASP A 253 -18.44 26.35 -1.33
CA ASP A 253 -17.16 25.89 -1.90
C ASP A 253 -16.86 24.46 -1.45
N LEU A 254 -17.19 24.12 -0.21
CA LEU A 254 -17.07 22.78 0.34
C LEU A 254 -17.97 21.78 -0.42
N SER A 255 -19.22 22.17 -0.72
CA SER A 255 -20.16 21.34 -1.48
C SER A 255 -19.76 21.11 -2.94
N ASN A 256 -18.96 22.04 -3.50
CA ASN A 256 -18.41 21.92 -4.86
C ASN A 256 -17.04 21.23 -4.89
N ASN A 257 -16.47 20.90 -3.72
CA ASN A 257 -15.15 20.30 -3.63
C ASN A 257 -15.19 18.86 -4.17
N THR A 258 -14.48 18.63 -5.28
CA THR A 258 -14.45 17.34 -5.95
C THR A 258 -13.78 16.26 -5.11
N ALA A 259 -12.71 16.58 -4.38
CA ALA A 259 -11.99 15.62 -3.52
C ALA A 259 -12.86 15.17 -2.34
N LEU A 260 -13.62 16.10 -1.73
CA LEU A 260 -14.55 15.77 -0.66
C LEU A 260 -15.66 14.84 -1.13
N ARG A 261 -16.29 15.14 -2.26
CA ARG A 261 -17.32 14.28 -2.85
C ARG A 261 -16.77 12.89 -3.18
N ARG A 262 -15.53 12.80 -3.68
CA ARG A 262 -14.87 11.51 -3.93
C ARG A 262 -14.65 10.71 -2.66
N ALA A 263 -14.19 11.36 -1.59
CA ALA A 263 -14.05 10.71 -0.28
C ALA A 263 -15.40 10.21 0.25
N GLU A 264 -16.47 11.00 0.08
CA GLU A 264 -17.83 10.59 0.47
C GLU A 264 -18.33 9.39 -0.33
N GLU A 265 -18.22 9.44 -1.66
CA GLU A 265 -18.58 8.32 -2.55
C GLU A 265 -17.81 7.05 -2.17
N PHE A 266 -16.50 7.17 -1.92
CA PHE A 266 -15.65 6.07 -1.51
C PHE A 266 -16.11 5.43 -0.19
N LEU A 267 -16.36 6.24 0.84
CA LEU A 267 -16.82 5.74 2.14
C LEU A 267 -18.22 5.13 2.05
N SER A 268 -19.11 5.68 1.22
CA SER A 268 -20.43 5.09 0.97
C SER A 268 -20.29 3.70 0.35
N THR A 269 -19.44 3.54 -0.67
CA THR A 269 -19.19 2.23 -1.29
C THR A 269 -18.64 1.23 -0.28
N LEU A 270 -17.68 1.63 0.57
CA LEU A 270 -17.15 0.74 1.61
C LEU A 270 -18.23 0.29 2.60
N ARG A 271 -19.15 1.20 2.97
CA ARG A 271 -20.29 0.88 3.83
C ARG A 271 -21.25 -0.08 3.15
N ASP A 272 -21.57 0.13 1.89
CA ASP A 272 -22.43 -0.75 1.10
C ASP A 272 -21.81 -2.15 0.97
N PHE A 273 -20.49 -2.26 0.75
CA PHE A 273 -19.80 -3.54 0.69
C PHE A 273 -19.78 -4.27 2.03
N LYS A 274 -19.63 -3.54 3.14
CA LYS A 274 -19.74 -4.12 4.48
C LYS A 274 -21.15 -4.65 4.75
N GLU A 275 -22.18 -3.83 4.52
CA GLU A 275 -23.56 -4.16 4.87
C GLU A 275 -24.16 -5.26 3.98
N ASN A 276 -23.89 -5.21 2.67
CA ASN A 276 -24.50 -6.15 1.71
C ASN A 276 -23.66 -7.41 1.48
N HIS A 277 -22.33 -7.34 1.64
CA HIS A 277 -21.43 -8.44 1.29
C HIS A 277 -20.53 -8.90 2.45
N GLY A 278 -20.58 -8.24 3.61
CA GLY A 278 -19.73 -8.57 4.75
C GLY A 278 -18.24 -8.32 4.49
N TRP A 279 -17.91 -7.44 3.54
CA TRP A 279 -16.52 -7.14 3.19
C TRP A 279 -15.89 -6.23 4.24
N ASP A 280 -15.02 -6.80 5.07
CA ASP A 280 -14.46 -6.18 6.28
C ASP A 280 -13.20 -5.35 6.02
N LEU A 281 -12.63 -5.41 4.81
CA LEU A 281 -11.42 -4.67 4.46
C LEU A 281 -11.59 -3.15 4.62
N GLY A 282 -12.82 -2.64 4.47
CA GLY A 282 -13.14 -1.22 4.65
C GLY A 282 -13.30 -0.76 6.10
N ASP A 283 -13.29 -1.66 7.08
CA ASP A 283 -13.69 -1.34 8.46
C ASP A 283 -12.81 -0.31 9.14
N ILE A 284 -11.49 -0.41 8.97
CA ILE A 284 -10.53 0.56 9.52
C ILE A 284 -10.77 1.94 8.92
N CYS A 285 -10.99 2.00 7.60
CA CYS A 285 -11.27 3.23 6.88
C CYS A 285 -12.56 3.89 7.36
N LEU A 286 -13.64 3.12 7.50
CA LEU A 286 -14.93 3.60 7.97
C LEU A 286 -14.86 4.11 9.42
N ALA A 287 -14.13 3.42 10.29
CA ALA A 287 -13.95 3.85 11.68
C ALA A 287 -13.18 5.18 11.78
N GLN A 288 -12.12 5.34 10.98
CA GLN A 288 -11.27 6.54 11.04
C GLN A 288 -11.89 7.74 10.32
N CYS A 289 -12.37 7.55 9.08
CA CYS A 289 -12.82 8.65 8.23
C CYS A 289 -14.34 8.87 8.28
N GLY A 290 -15.12 7.89 8.73
CA GLY A 290 -16.57 8.01 8.86
C GLY A 290 -16.98 9.06 9.88
N GLU A 291 -16.35 9.06 11.06
CA GLU A 291 -16.63 10.05 12.13
C GLU A 291 -16.29 11.47 11.68
N VAL A 292 -15.17 11.66 10.98
CA VAL A 292 -14.75 12.96 10.41
C VAL A 292 -15.82 13.49 9.45
N MET A 293 -16.33 12.63 8.56
CA MET A 293 -17.36 13.01 7.59
C MET A 293 -18.71 13.29 8.24
N GLU A 294 -19.11 12.52 9.25
CA GLU A 294 -20.35 12.76 10.01
C GLU A 294 -20.28 14.07 10.79
N SER A 295 -19.13 14.34 11.44
CA SER A 295 -18.85 15.60 12.12
C SER A 295 -18.94 16.78 11.16
N LEU A 296 -18.33 16.67 9.96
CA LEU A 296 -18.40 17.69 8.92
C LEU A 296 -19.83 17.97 8.46
N LYS A 297 -20.65 16.93 8.26
CA LYS A 297 -22.06 17.07 7.85
C LYS A 297 -22.92 17.74 8.93
N SER A 298 -22.59 17.53 10.20
CA SER A 298 -23.29 18.13 11.33
C SER A 298 -22.85 19.55 11.66
N PHE A 299 -21.73 20.01 11.09
CA PHE A 299 -21.15 21.31 11.40
C PHE A 299 -21.93 22.46 10.75
N THR A 300 -22.40 23.40 11.56
CA THR A 300 -23.17 24.58 11.12
C THR A 300 -22.42 25.90 11.35
N GLY A 301 -21.10 25.85 11.58
CA GLY A 301 -20.28 27.04 11.86
C GLY A 301 -19.88 27.85 10.62
N ASN A 302 -19.31 29.02 10.85
CA ASN A 302 -18.97 29.99 9.79
C ASN A 302 -17.73 29.62 8.97
N ASP A 303 -16.94 28.63 9.38
CA ASP A 303 -15.73 28.19 8.65
C ASP A 303 -15.60 26.65 8.66
N PRO A 304 -16.27 25.96 7.73
CA PRO A 304 -16.20 24.51 7.64
C PRO A 304 -14.84 24.00 7.14
N GLY A 305 -14.04 24.85 6.48
CA GLY A 305 -12.69 24.51 6.02
C GLY A 305 -11.73 24.36 7.20
N ALA A 306 -11.72 25.33 8.12
CA ALA A 306 -10.92 25.27 9.34
C ALA A 306 -11.36 24.12 10.27
N HIS A 307 -12.66 23.81 10.31
CA HIS A 307 -13.17 22.65 11.08
C HIS A 307 -12.71 21.32 10.47
N LEU A 308 -12.73 21.20 9.14
CA LEU A 308 -12.20 20.01 8.46
C LEU A 308 -10.69 19.87 8.70
N GLU A 309 -9.94 20.96 8.66
CA GLU A 309 -8.50 20.96 8.95
C GLU A 309 -8.23 20.46 10.37
N GLN A 310 -8.96 20.96 11.37
CA GLN A 310 -8.87 20.47 12.76
C GLN A 310 -9.20 18.98 12.87
N LEU A 311 -10.29 18.51 12.24
CA LEU A 311 -10.68 17.10 12.28
C LEU A 311 -9.67 16.18 11.58
N VAL A 312 -9.07 16.62 10.48
CA VAL A 312 -8.07 15.85 9.74
C VAL A 312 -6.74 15.82 10.50
N VAL A 313 -6.39 16.89 11.21
CA VAL A 313 -5.17 16.98 12.04
C VAL A 313 -5.33 16.23 13.38
N GLU A 314 -6.50 16.27 14.02
CA GLU A 314 -6.74 15.65 15.34
C GLU A 314 -7.30 14.22 15.26
N GLY A 315 -8.07 13.89 14.23
CA GLY A 315 -8.88 12.67 14.15
C GLY A 315 -8.32 11.58 13.22
N ILE A 316 -7.37 11.93 12.35
CA ILE A 316 -6.78 10.97 11.41
C ILE A 316 -5.30 10.90 11.74
N PRO A 317 -4.77 9.77 12.26
CA PRO A 317 -3.35 9.62 12.41
C PRO A 317 -2.73 9.85 11.05
N LEU A 318 -1.97 10.93 10.93
CA LEU A 318 -1.39 11.32 9.66
C LEU A 318 -0.59 10.13 9.14
N VAL A 319 -0.47 10.00 7.84
CA VAL A 319 0.46 9.02 7.30
C VAL A 319 1.89 9.33 7.74
N ASP A 320 2.17 10.59 8.09
CA ASP A 320 3.38 11.01 8.80
C ASP A 320 3.47 10.41 10.21
N GLU A 321 2.38 10.05 10.89
CA GLU A 321 2.36 9.23 12.12
C GLU A 321 2.44 7.71 11.84
N LEU A 322 1.91 7.27 10.69
CA LEU A 322 2.08 5.88 10.21
C LEU A 322 3.49 5.61 9.65
N PHE A 323 4.27 6.64 9.33
CA PHE A 323 5.68 6.54 8.99
C PHE A 323 6.55 7.42 9.88
N GLN A 324 6.03 7.85 11.04
CA GLN A 324 6.84 8.47 12.07
C GLN A 324 7.85 7.40 12.41
N THR A 325 9.07 7.61 11.91
CA THR A 325 10.20 6.89 12.46
C THR A 325 10.09 7.10 13.96
N PRO A 326 10.21 6.06 14.80
CA PRO A 326 10.20 6.20 16.26
C PRO A 326 11.23 7.23 16.80
N TRP A 327 11.99 7.88 15.93
CA TRP A 327 13.05 8.82 16.13
C TRP A 327 12.62 10.29 16.04
N GLU A 328 11.53 10.65 15.35
CA GLU A 328 11.04 12.05 15.32
C GLU A 328 10.46 12.51 16.68
N LEU A 329 10.10 11.57 17.55
CA LEU A 329 9.74 11.83 18.95
C LEU A 329 10.93 12.28 19.82
N PHE A 330 12.17 12.14 19.35
CA PHE A 330 13.37 12.50 20.11
C PHE A 330 14.02 13.83 19.69
N ASP A 331 13.56 14.47 18.62
CA ASP A 331 14.06 15.80 18.22
C ASP A 331 13.40 16.96 19.00
N THR A 332 12.55 16.65 19.98
CA THR A 332 11.91 17.63 20.89
C THR A 332 12.48 17.66 22.31
N TYR A 333 13.69 17.12 22.55
CA TYR A 333 14.39 17.23 23.85
C TYR A 333 15.84 17.70 23.76
#